data_AF-A0A1G5GNC3-F1
#
_entry.id   AF-A0A1G5GNC3-F1
#
_cell.length_a   1.000
_cell.length_b   1.000
_cell.length_c   1.000
_cell.angle_alpha   90.00
_cell.angle_beta   90.00
_cell.angle_gamma   90.00
#
_symmetry.space_group_name_H-M   'P 1'
#
loop_
_entity.id
_entity.type
_entity.pdbx_description
1 polymer ?
#
loop_
_entity_poly.entity_id
_entity_poly.type
_entity_poly.pdbx_seq_one_letter_code
_entity_poly.pdbx_strand_id
1 'polypeptide(L)'
;MKREEKGADCITREEYLEYLIHTYQNLIFSICLKSVGNPFDAEDLTQDVFLSAYKNLSRFDGTYEKAWLSKIAVRKCLDHLKAAGRRTIPTEDIYFKQLHDKEFSPEEAFLDKDFKDRIRHLCSALKSPYREVALEHFCEEKTAAEIAKAQNKNIKTVQTQIYRSRSMLKALLERSD
;
A
#
# COMPACT_ATOMS: atom_id res chain seq x y z
N MET A 1 -16.28 36.48 -28.88
CA MET A 1 -14.93 36.62 -28.28
C MET A 1 -14.89 35.75 -27.04
N LYS A 2 -13.95 34.79 -27.05
CA LYS A 2 -13.67 33.67 -26.13
C LYS A 2 -14.01 33.87 -24.63
N ARG A 3 -14.48 32.79 -24.00
CA ARG A 3 -13.69 32.02 -23.01
C ARG A 3 -14.35 30.65 -22.75
N GLU A 4 -13.81 29.63 -23.39
CA GLU A 4 -13.71 28.27 -22.83
C GLU A 4 -12.66 28.28 -21.72
N GLU A 5 -12.84 27.47 -20.67
CA GLU A 5 -11.87 26.88 -19.71
C GLU A 5 -12.67 26.45 -18.44
N LYS A 6 -12.61 25.26 -17.84
CA LYS A 6 -11.84 24.01 -17.98
C LYS A 6 -12.65 22.89 -17.29
N GLY A 7 -12.75 21.73 -17.91
CA GLY A 7 -13.35 20.53 -17.31
C GLY A 7 -12.47 19.99 -16.19
N ALA A 8 -13.05 19.84 -14.99
CA ALA A 8 -12.47 19.03 -13.93
C ALA A 8 -12.84 17.59 -14.23
N ASP A 9 -11.87 16.81 -14.68
CA ASP A 9 -12.05 15.41 -15.05
C ASP A 9 -12.39 14.61 -13.78
N CYS A 10 -13.66 14.25 -13.63
CA CYS A 10 -14.13 13.41 -12.55
C CYS A 10 -13.86 11.95 -12.94
N ILE A 11 -12.75 11.37 -12.45
CA ILE A 11 -12.48 9.94 -12.62
C ILE A 11 -13.68 9.15 -12.07
N THR A 12 -14.26 8.32 -12.90
CA THR A 12 -15.38 7.44 -12.54
C THR A 12 -14.92 6.32 -11.62
N ARG A 13 -15.85 5.64 -10.95
CA ARG A 13 -15.51 4.52 -10.05
C ARG A 13 -14.89 3.35 -10.83
N GLU A 14 -15.31 3.20 -12.08
CA GLU A 14 -14.85 2.19 -13.02
C GLU A 14 -13.40 2.48 -13.43
N GLU A 15 -13.10 3.71 -13.85
CA GLU A 15 -11.74 4.13 -14.23
C GLU A 15 -10.77 4.05 -13.04
N TYR A 16 -11.23 4.42 -11.84
CA TYR A 16 -10.39 4.30 -10.65
C TYR A 16 -10.14 2.84 -10.27
N LEU A 17 -11.14 1.95 -10.43
CA LEU A 17 -10.93 0.52 -10.24
C LEU A 17 -9.92 -0.03 -11.26
N GLU A 18 -10.04 0.35 -12.53
CA GLU A 18 -9.12 -0.07 -13.60
C GLU A 18 -7.68 0.35 -13.26
N TYR A 19 -7.48 1.60 -12.81
CA TYR A 19 -6.19 2.06 -12.28
C TYR A 19 -5.68 1.18 -11.13
N LEU A 20 -6.54 0.85 -10.14
CA LEU A 20 -6.14 -0.01 -9.03
C LEU A 20 -5.76 -1.43 -9.49
N ILE A 21 -6.50 -2.00 -10.44
CA ILE A 21 -6.21 -3.32 -11.02
C ILE A 21 -4.85 -3.27 -11.71
N HIS A 22 -4.64 -2.35 -12.65
CA HIS A 22 -3.38 -2.24 -13.39
C HIS A 22 -2.19 -2.03 -12.46
N THR A 23 -2.35 -1.22 -11.43
CA THR A 23 -1.27 -0.86 -10.50
C THR A 23 -0.93 -1.99 -9.53
N TYR A 24 -1.94 -2.71 -9.01
CA TYR A 24 -1.76 -3.60 -7.86
C TYR A 24 -2.05 -5.07 -8.12
N GLN A 25 -2.51 -5.48 -9.31
CA GLN A 25 -2.86 -6.89 -9.61
C GLN A 25 -1.74 -7.88 -9.24
N ASN A 26 -0.49 -7.61 -9.61
CA ASN A 26 0.63 -8.51 -9.36
C ASN A 26 0.95 -8.61 -7.86
N LEU A 27 0.84 -7.49 -7.14
CA LEU A 27 1.03 -7.46 -5.69
C LEU A 27 -0.05 -8.29 -4.99
N ILE A 28 -1.31 -8.07 -5.34
CA ILE A 28 -2.44 -8.76 -4.71
C ILE A 28 -2.39 -10.25 -5.04
N PHE A 29 -2.12 -10.62 -6.29
CA PHE A 29 -1.89 -12.01 -6.68
C PHE A 29 -0.74 -12.65 -5.89
N SER A 30 0.38 -11.95 -5.72
CA SER A 30 1.52 -12.44 -4.95
C SER A 30 1.16 -12.68 -3.47
N ILE A 31 0.39 -11.76 -2.87
CA ILE A 31 -0.11 -11.93 -1.49
C ILE A 31 -1.02 -13.16 -1.42
N CYS A 32 -2.00 -13.28 -2.32
CA CYS A 32 -2.92 -14.41 -2.37
C CYS A 32 -2.16 -15.73 -2.57
N LEU A 33 -1.26 -15.80 -3.54
CA LEU A 33 -0.46 -17.00 -3.84
C LEU A 33 0.42 -17.42 -2.66
N LYS A 34 1.12 -16.47 -2.02
CA LYS A 34 1.89 -16.76 -0.79
C LYS A 34 0.99 -17.25 0.34
N SER A 35 -0.28 -16.84 0.36
CA SER A 35 -1.26 -17.22 1.39
C SER A 35 -1.79 -18.63 1.22
N VAL A 36 -2.31 -18.96 0.04
CA VAL A 36 -3.04 -20.21 -0.21
C VAL A 36 -2.17 -21.29 -0.86
N GLY A 37 -1.07 -20.91 -1.51
CA GLY A 37 -0.11 -21.83 -2.14
C GLY A 37 -0.64 -22.52 -3.40
N ASN A 38 -1.83 -22.16 -3.87
CA ASN A 38 -2.45 -22.66 -5.09
C ASN A 38 -2.69 -21.48 -6.07
N PRO A 39 -2.18 -21.54 -7.30
CA PRO A 39 -2.35 -20.46 -8.29
C PRO A 39 -3.81 -20.16 -8.68
N PHE A 40 -4.65 -21.19 -8.80
CA PHE A 40 -6.06 -21.02 -9.17
C PHE A 40 -6.84 -20.34 -8.04
N ASP A 41 -6.65 -20.80 -6.80
CA ASP A 41 -7.27 -20.16 -5.62
C ASP A 41 -6.76 -18.73 -5.45
N ALA A 42 -5.49 -18.46 -5.78
CA ALA A 42 -4.91 -17.13 -5.71
C ALA A 42 -5.47 -16.17 -6.75
N GLU A 43 -5.72 -16.65 -7.97
CA GLU A 43 -6.35 -15.87 -9.04
C GLU A 43 -7.79 -15.51 -8.66
N ASP A 44 -8.57 -16.49 -8.19
CA ASP A 44 -9.93 -16.28 -7.71
C ASP A 44 -9.97 -15.25 -6.57
N LEU A 45 -9.11 -15.42 -5.56
CA LEU A 45 -9.01 -14.48 -4.44
C LEU A 45 -8.60 -13.07 -4.90
N THR A 46 -7.74 -12.95 -5.90
CA THR A 46 -7.33 -11.65 -6.45
C THR A 46 -8.51 -10.93 -7.09
N GLN A 47 -9.30 -11.62 -7.90
CA GLN A 47 -10.54 -11.06 -8.45
C GLN A 47 -11.49 -10.63 -7.33
N ASP A 48 -11.65 -11.47 -6.31
CA ASP A 48 -12.50 -11.23 -5.16
C ASP A 48 -12.09 -9.99 -4.34
N VAL A 49 -10.79 -9.71 -4.26
CA VAL A 49 -10.23 -8.52 -3.64
C VAL A 49 -10.64 -7.27 -4.41
N PHE A 50 -10.45 -7.24 -5.73
CA PHE A 50 -10.82 -6.08 -6.53
C PHE A 50 -12.35 -5.86 -6.59
N LEU A 51 -13.14 -6.93 -6.61
CA LEU A 51 -14.59 -6.84 -6.46
C LEU A 51 -15.00 -6.25 -5.10
N SER A 52 -14.32 -6.67 -4.02
CA SER A 52 -14.54 -6.10 -2.70
C SER A 52 -14.08 -4.64 -2.62
N ALA A 53 -12.97 -4.29 -3.27
CA ALA A 53 -12.47 -2.92 -3.37
C ALA A 53 -13.49 -2.03 -4.08
N TYR A 54 -14.00 -2.44 -5.25
CA TYR A 54 -15.02 -1.70 -5.99
C TYR A 54 -16.29 -1.45 -5.17
N LYS A 55 -16.76 -2.45 -4.41
CA LYS A 55 -17.92 -2.33 -3.50
C LYS A 55 -17.70 -1.33 -2.37
N ASN A 56 -16.46 -1.20 -1.89
CA ASN A 56 -16.10 -0.32 -0.77
C ASN A 56 -15.47 1.00 -1.21
N LEU A 57 -15.32 1.23 -2.52
CA LEU A 57 -14.62 2.38 -3.09
C LEU A 57 -15.24 3.71 -2.65
N SER A 58 -16.56 3.77 -2.47
CA SER A 58 -17.27 4.97 -2.00
C SER A 58 -16.95 5.37 -0.56
N ARG A 59 -16.40 4.45 0.24
CA ARG A 59 -15.98 4.68 1.64
C ARG A 59 -14.47 4.84 1.78
N PHE A 60 -13.74 4.62 0.70
CA PHE A 60 -12.29 4.76 0.69
C PHE A 60 -11.92 6.22 0.47
N ASP A 61 -11.00 6.74 1.27
CA ASP A 61 -10.59 8.14 1.22
C ASP A 61 -9.55 8.45 0.13
N GLY A 62 -9.21 7.45 -0.71
CA GLY A 62 -8.23 7.57 -1.78
C GLY A 62 -6.77 7.56 -1.28
N THR A 63 -6.54 7.23 0.00
CA THR A 63 -5.21 7.28 0.60
C THR A 63 -4.68 5.89 0.93
N TYR A 64 -3.40 5.65 0.65
CA TYR A 64 -2.73 4.38 0.97
C TYR A 64 -3.37 3.15 0.30
N GLU A 65 -3.67 3.26 -1.00
CA GLU A 65 -4.27 2.21 -1.84
C GLU A 65 -3.61 0.84 -1.66
N LYS A 66 -2.27 0.80 -1.70
CA LYS A 66 -1.47 -0.42 -1.47
C LYS A 66 -1.86 -1.10 -0.15
N ALA A 67 -1.81 -0.36 0.96
CA ALA A 67 -2.12 -0.91 2.29
C ALA A 67 -3.59 -1.32 2.41
N TRP A 68 -4.49 -0.53 1.82
CA TRP A 68 -5.92 -0.81 1.83
C TRP A 68 -6.26 -2.10 1.08
N LEU A 69 -5.75 -2.26 -0.15
CA LEU A 69 -5.94 -3.47 -0.95
C LEU A 69 -5.26 -4.68 -0.32
N SER A 70 -4.03 -4.53 0.21
CA SER A 70 -3.36 -5.61 0.93
C SER A 70 -4.15 -6.07 2.15
N LYS A 71 -4.83 -5.17 2.86
CA LYS A 71 -5.71 -5.53 3.99
C LYS A 71 -6.92 -6.35 3.54
N ILE A 72 -7.56 -5.96 2.43
CA ILE A 72 -8.66 -6.72 1.84
C ILE A 72 -8.17 -8.11 1.43
N ALA A 73 -7.00 -8.20 0.78
CA ALA A 73 -6.39 -9.45 0.35
C ALA A 73 -6.09 -10.40 1.51
N VAL A 74 -5.41 -9.91 2.55
CA VAL A 74 -5.11 -10.70 3.74
C VAL A 74 -6.40 -11.21 4.38
N ARG A 75 -7.41 -10.35 4.56
CA ARG A 75 -8.69 -10.77 5.15
C ARG A 75 -9.35 -11.87 4.32
N LYS A 76 -9.43 -11.71 3.00
CA LYS A 76 -9.99 -12.69 2.07
C LYS A 76 -9.26 -14.02 2.12
N CYS A 77 -7.92 -13.99 2.16
CA CYS A 77 -7.10 -15.20 2.29
C CYS A 77 -7.32 -15.91 3.63
N LEU A 78 -7.39 -15.17 4.74
CA LEU A 78 -7.66 -15.75 6.06
C LEU A 78 -9.06 -16.37 6.12
N ASP A 79 -10.07 -15.71 5.55
CA ASP A 79 -11.44 -16.23 5.46
C ASP A 79 -11.50 -17.53 4.62
N HIS A 80 -10.79 -17.56 3.49
CA HIS A 80 -10.67 -18.75 2.65
C HIS A 80 -9.99 -19.91 3.39
N LEU A 81 -8.85 -19.66 4.05
CA LEU A 81 -8.13 -20.68 4.83
C LEU A 81 -8.95 -21.19 6.03
N LYS A 82 -9.83 -20.34 6.59
CA LYS A 82 -10.78 -20.73 7.64
C LYS A 82 -11.84 -21.68 7.12
N ALA A 83 -12.43 -21.36 5.98
CA ALA A 83 -13.43 -22.21 5.33
C ALA A 83 -12.85 -23.58 4.94
N ALA A 84 -11.56 -23.64 4.57
CA ALA A 84 -10.84 -24.86 4.26
C ALA A 84 -10.47 -25.72 5.50
N GLY A 85 -10.89 -25.35 6.71
CA GLY A 85 -10.77 -26.20 7.91
C GLY A 85 -9.42 -26.16 8.64
N ARG A 86 -8.58 -25.15 8.41
CA ARG A 86 -7.33 -24.98 9.19
C ARG A 86 -7.63 -24.54 10.63
N ARG A 87 -7.11 -25.28 11.61
CA ARG A 87 -7.41 -25.11 13.05
C ARG A 87 -6.71 -23.92 13.71
N THR A 88 -5.72 -23.34 13.06
CA THR A 88 -4.95 -22.20 13.60
C THR A 88 -4.73 -21.20 12.49
N ILE A 89 -5.34 -20.02 12.63
CA ILE A 89 -5.26 -18.94 11.66
C ILE A 89 -4.63 -17.76 12.38
N PRO A 90 -3.47 -17.25 11.92
CA PRO A 90 -2.86 -16.06 12.48
C PRO A 90 -3.82 -14.86 12.39
N THR A 91 -3.75 -13.94 13.34
CA THR A 91 -4.41 -12.63 13.21
C THR A 91 -3.80 -11.85 12.05
N GLU A 92 -4.54 -10.87 11.49
CA GLU A 92 -4.06 -10.01 10.39
C GLU A 92 -2.65 -9.45 10.70
N ASP A 93 -2.42 -8.95 11.91
CA ASP A 93 -1.14 -8.38 12.33
C ASP A 93 0.02 -9.40 12.31
N ILE A 94 -0.23 -10.63 12.73
CA ILE A 94 0.78 -11.71 12.71
C ILE A 94 1.03 -12.13 11.25
N TYR A 95 -0.02 -12.14 10.43
CA TYR A 95 0.05 -12.52 9.04
C TYR A 95 0.88 -11.55 8.20
N PHE A 96 0.64 -10.24 8.37
CA PHE A 96 1.45 -9.20 7.72
C PHE A 96 2.93 -9.28 8.10
N LYS A 97 3.23 -9.58 9.35
CA LYS A 97 4.60 -9.77 9.82
C LYS A 97 5.29 -10.99 9.16
N GLN A 98 4.54 -12.08 8.95
CA GLN A 98 5.07 -13.31 8.32
C GLN A 98 5.24 -13.19 6.80
N LEU A 99 4.41 -12.38 6.12
CA LEU A 99 4.55 -12.13 4.68
C LEU A 99 5.85 -11.37 4.34
N HIS A 100 6.37 -10.54 5.24
CA HIS A 100 7.64 -9.83 5.05
C HIS A 100 8.87 -10.73 5.16
N ASP A 101 8.79 -11.84 5.90
CA ASP A 101 9.94 -12.73 6.16
C ASP A 101 10.16 -13.80 5.07
N LYS A 102 9.30 -13.90 4.04
CA LYS A 102 9.46 -14.88 2.94
C LYS A 102 9.80 -14.21 1.61
N GLU A 103 11.07 -14.40 1.22
CA GLU A 103 11.77 -13.82 0.06
C GLU A 103 10.93 -13.77 -1.23
N PHE A 104 11.09 -12.66 -1.96
CA PHE A 104 10.51 -12.39 -3.29
C PHE A 104 11.32 -13.11 -4.39
N SER A 105 10.74 -13.29 -5.58
CA SER A 105 11.51 -13.79 -6.72
C SER A 105 12.63 -12.80 -7.11
N PRO A 106 13.74 -13.21 -7.74
CA PRO A 106 14.85 -12.29 -8.07
C PRO A 106 14.47 -11.10 -8.95
N GLU A 107 13.52 -11.27 -9.89
CA GLU A 107 12.99 -10.19 -10.73
C GLU A 107 12.06 -9.25 -9.94
N GLU A 108 11.23 -9.80 -9.05
CA GLU A 108 10.41 -9.02 -8.13
C GLU A 108 11.27 -8.25 -7.12
N ALA A 109 12.36 -8.86 -6.64
CA ALA A 109 13.32 -8.25 -5.75
C ALA A 109 14.10 -7.12 -6.45
N PHE A 110 14.35 -7.23 -7.76
CA PHE A 110 14.99 -6.18 -8.54
C PHE A 110 14.06 -4.98 -8.76
N LEU A 111 12.81 -5.21 -9.18
CA LEU A 111 11.80 -4.16 -9.34
C LEU A 111 11.44 -3.50 -8.00
N ASP A 112 11.35 -4.29 -6.93
CA ASP A 112 11.13 -3.81 -5.57
C ASP A 112 12.34 -3.02 -5.05
N LYS A 113 13.57 -3.39 -5.45
CA LYS A 113 14.79 -2.65 -5.11
C LYS A 113 14.86 -1.30 -5.83
N ASP A 114 14.61 -1.25 -7.14
CA ASP A 114 14.58 0.01 -7.89
C ASP A 114 13.50 0.96 -7.36
N PHE A 115 12.32 0.42 -7.04
CA PHE A 115 11.25 1.19 -6.43
C PHE A 115 11.61 1.66 -5.00
N LYS A 116 12.15 0.79 -4.16
CA LYS A 116 12.61 1.14 -2.81
C LYS A 116 13.73 2.16 -2.82
N ASP A 117 14.67 2.06 -3.75
CA ASP A 117 15.77 3.01 -3.90
C ASP A 117 15.26 4.36 -4.41
N ARG A 118 14.28 4.37 -5.34
CA ARG A 118 13.60 5.61 -5.77
C ARG A 118 12.86 6.28 -4.61
N ILE A 119 12.07 5.53 -3.83
CA ILE A 119 11.38 6.06 -2.65
C ILE A 119 12.37 6.56 -1.60
N ARG A 120 13.43 5.80 -1.32
CA ARG A 120 14.48 6.21 -0.36
C ARG A 120 15.18 7.49 -0.82
N HIS A 121 15.48 7.63 -2.10
CA HIS A 121 16.07 8.83 -2.67
C HIS A 121 15.15 10.05 -2.48
N LEU A 122 13.86 9.92 -2.79
CA LEU A 122 12.87 10.99 -2.59
C LEU A 122 12.70 11.37 -1.11
N CYS A 123 12.66 10.38 -0.21
CA CYS A 123 12.64 10.61 1.23
C CYS A 123 13.88 11.39 1.69
N SER A 124 15.05 11.05 1.15
CA SER A 124 16.32 11.72 1.49
C SER A 124 16.39 13.19 1.03
N ALA A 125 15.64 13.55 -0.01
CA ALA A 125 15.57 14.91 -0.54
C ALA A 125 14.72 15.87 0.32
N LEU A 126 13.91 15.35 1.25
CA LEU A 126 13.16 16.18 2.18
C LEU A 126 14.09 16.89 3.19
N LYS A 127 13.66 18.04 3.70
CA LYS A 127 14.37 18.72 4.80
C LYS A 127 13.96 18.13 6.16
N SER A 128 14.89 18.14 7.12
CA SER A 128 14.55 17.81 8.52
C SER A 128 13.48 18.79 9.03
N PRO A 129 12.48 18.34 9.82
CA PRO A 129 12.32 17.00 10.40
C PRO A 129 11.59 15.96 9.53
N TYR A 130 11.13 16.34 8.34
CA TYR A 130 10.29 15.48 7.48
C TYR A 130 11.05 14.30 6.87
N ARG A 131 12.34 14.48 6.58
CA ARG A 131 13.24 13.43 6.09
C ARG A 131 13.32 12.22 7.02
N GLU A 132 13.59 12.46 8.31
CA GLU A 132 13.78 11.40 9.30
C GLU A 132 12.49 10.58 9.45
N VAL A 133 11.36 11.27 9.62
CA VAL A 133 10.06 10.63 9.74
C VAL A 133 9.66 9.90 8.46
N ALA A 134 10.01 10.43 7.28
CA ALA A 134 9.73 9.77 6.01
C ALA A 134 10.56 8.50 5.81
N LEU A 135 11.85 8.52 6.13
CA LEU A 135 12.71 7.34 6.04
C LEU A 135 12.22 6.25 7.00
N GLU A 136 11.96 6.62 8.27
CA GLU A 136 11.49 5.65 9.25
C GLU A 136 10.11 5.08 8.92
N HIS A 137 9.20 5.90 8.36
CA HIS A 137 7.85 5.45 8.07
C HIS A 137 7.72 4.71 6.72
N PHE A 138 8.32 5.24 5.65
CA PHE A 138 8.13 4.72 4.30
C PHE A 138 9.23 3.75 3.85
N CYS A 139 10.41 3.77 4.47
CA CYS A 139 11.50 2.84 4.14
C CYS A 139 11.72 1.76 5.21
N GLU A 140 11.49 2.09 6.48
CA GLU A 140 11.64 1.15 7.61
C GLU A 140 10.30 0.67 8.18
N GLU A 141 9.18 1.12 7.60
CA GLU A 141 7.81 0.68 7.91
C GLU A 141 7.39 0.85 9.38
N LYS A 142 8.05 1.75 10.11
CA LYS A 142 7.71 2.03 11.51
C LYS A 142 6.38 2.77 11.60
N THR A 143 5.59 2.42 12.60
CA THR A 143 4.36 3.12 12.95
C THR A 143 4.65 4.50 13.55
N ALA A 144 3.68 5.41 13.49
CA ALA A 144 3.81 6.73 14.13
C ALA A 144 4.11 6.63 15.64
N ALA A 145 3.62 5.58 16.31
CA ALA A 145 3.89 5.33 17.72
C ALA A 145 5.34 4.89 17.97
N GLU A 146 5.89 4.01 17.12
CA GLU A 146 7.28 3.56 17.20
C GLU A 146 8.26 4.71 16.92
N ILE A 147 7.97 5.54 15.90
CA ILE A 147 8.79 6.72 15.57
C ILE A 147 8.73 7.75 16.70
N ALA A 148 7.53 8.00 17.28
CA ALA A 148 7.38 8.90 18.41
C ALA A 148 8.20 8.43 19.62
N LYS A 149 8.22 7.13 19.89
CA LYS A 149 9.04 6.53 20.96
C LYS A 149 10.54 6.62 20.64
N ALA A 150 10.95 6.29 19.42
CA ALA A 150 12.34 6.30 19.01
C ALA A 150 12.96 7.70 19.00
N GLN A 151 12.20 8.71 18.54
CA GLN A 151 12.64 10.09 18.48
C GLN A 151 12.31 10.90 19.75
N ASN A 152 11.70 10.28 20.76
CA ASN A 152 11.21 10.93 21.97
C ASN A 152 10.34 12.18 21.68
N LYS A 153 9.42 12.04 20.72
CA LYS A 153 8.50 13.11 20.26
C LYS A 153 7.05 12.77 20.59
N ASN A 154 6.19 13.79 20.59
CA ASN A 154 4.75 13.59 20.71
C ASN A 154 4.20 12.86 19.47
N ILE A 155 3.37 11.84 19.67
CA ILE A 155 2.75 11.06 18.59
C ILE A 155 1.97 11.93 17.59
N LYS A 156 1.29 13.00 18.03
CA LYS A 156 0.56 13.92 17.14
C LYS A 156 1.50 14.73 16.25
N THR A 157 2.68 15.08 16.77
CA THR A 157 3.73 15.74 15.99
C THR A 157 4.25 14.82 14.89
N VAL A 158 4.51 13.55 15.22
CA VAL A 158 4.95 12.54 14.25
C VAL A 158 3.88 12.28 13.20
N GLN A 159 2.60 12.12 13.58
CA GLN A 159 1.49 11.97 12.64
C GLN A 159 1.39 13.16 11.66
N THR A 160 1.54 14.38 12.17
CA THR A 160 1.55 15.60 11.35
C THR A 160 2.75 15.62 10.40
N GLN A 161 3.91 15.17 10.86
CA GLN A 161 5.12 15.09 10.04
C GLN A 161 4.98 14.04 8.95
N ILE A 162 4.47 12.83 9.25
CA ILE A 162 4.15 11.79 8.26
C ILE A 162 3.20 12.34 7.18
N TYR A 163 2.12 13.00 7.60
CA TYR A 163 1.14 13.57 6.68
C TYR A 163 1.77 14.58 5.72
N ARG A 164 2.58 15.51 6.24
CA ARG A 164 3.27 16.53 5.43
C ARG A 164 4.35 15.93 4.54
N SER A 165 5.12 14.96 5.05
CA SER A 165 6.12 14.23 4.26
C SER A 165 5.47 13.54 3.06
N ARG A 166 4.28 12.95 3.25
CA ARG A 166 3.53 12.31 2.15
C ARG A 166 3.13 13.29 1.06
N SER A 167 2.62 14.48 1.43
CA SER A 167 2.30 15.54 0.46
C SER A 167 3.54 16.03 -0.30
N MET A 168 4.68 16.14 0.37
CA MET A 168 5.95 16.55 -0.26
C MET A 168 6.48 15.49 -1.23
N LEU A 169 6.42 14.21 -0.84
CA LEU A 169 6.82 13.09 -1.70
C LEU A 169 5.95 13.00 -2.96
N LYS A 170 4.63 13.21 -2.81
CA LYS A 170 3.71 13.25 -3.95
C LYS A 170 4.09 14.35 -4.95
N ALA A 171 4.35 15.57 -4.45
CA ALA A 171 4.75 16.70 -5.30
C ALA A 171 6.13 16.50 -5.98
N LEU A 172 7.03 15.72 -5.37
CA LEU A 172 8.31 15.36 -6.00
C LEU A 172 8.14 14.28 -7.06
N LEU A 173 7.22 13.33 -6.86
CA LEU A 173 6.87 12.31 -7.85
C LEU A 173 6.31 12.96 -9.12
N GLU A 174 5.34 13.87 -8.96
CA GLU A 174 4.68 14.61 -10.05
C GLU A 174 5.62 15.55 -10.83
N ARG A 175 6.82 15.81 -10.32
CA ARG A 175 7.85 16.61 -11.01
C ARG A 175 8.94 15.78 -11.68
N SER A 176 8.99 14.48 -11.36
CA SER A 176 10.03 13.56 -11.82
C SER A 176 9.54 12.67 -12.97
N ASP A 177 8.27 12.80 -13.35
CA ASP A 177 7.64 12.23 -14.54
C ASP A 177 7.31 13.38 -15.52
#